data_AF-A0A7R9VBG6-F1
#
_entry.id   AF-A0A7R9VBG6-F1
#
_cell.length_a   1.000
_cell.length_b   1.000
_cell.length_c   1.000
_cell.angle_alpha   90.00
_cell.angle_beta   90.00
_cell.angle_gamma   90.00
#
_symmetry.space_group_name_H-M   'P 1'
#
loop_
_entity.id
_entity.type
_entity.pdbx_description
1 polymer ?
#
loop_
_entity_poly.entity_id
_entity_poly.type
_entity_poly.pdbx_seq_one_letter_code
_entity_poly.pdbx_strand_id
1 'polypeptide(L)'
;MGPLRESQRAAIYRKGLKKGASDAEKREAERRYKERQMERQRALLALESNPVYARKLDDLAPLLACWKRISNHRSAAVFRKAVNPREAPGYTERILFPIDLASIRKTISAGHVDSFVRLHRRIGLICHNCVKYNGRESDYGLVAREFESYADDAVIDAVGRVTDAE
;
A
#
# COMPACT_ATOMS: atom_id res chain seq x y z
N MET A 1 8.90 3.42 -9.46
CA MET A 1 9.42 4.36 -8.44
C MET A 1 10.94 4.18 -8.35
N GLY A 2 11.72 5.26 -8.22
CA GLY A 2 13.16 5.16 -7.97
C GLY A 2 13.47 4.77 -6.51
N PRO A 3 14.67 4.26 -6.21
CA PRO A 3 15.03 3.81 -4.86
C PRO A 3 15.16 4.97 -3.86
N LEU A 4 15.06 4.64 -2.58
CA LEU A 4 15.19 5.61 -1.48
C LEU A 4 16.61 6.08 -1.29
N ARG A 5 16.73 7.32 -0.80
CA ARG A 5 17.99 7.84 -0.26
C ARG A 5 18.40 7.02 0.96
N GLU A 6 19.70 6.83 1.11
CA GLU A 6 20.30 5.98 2.15
C GLU A 6 19.92 6.43 3.57
N SER A 7 19.87 7.75 3.80
CA SER A 7 19.45 8.35 5.08
C SER A 7 18.02 7.98 5.48
N GLN A 8 17.09 7.87 4.52
CA GLN A 8 15.70 7.48 4.77
C GLN A 8 15.57 5.97 5.02
N ARG A 9 16.33 5.16 4.29
CA ARG A 9 16.41 3.70 4.56
C ARG A 9 16.93 3.46 5.97
N ALA A 10 17.97 4.20 6.36
CA ALA A 10 18.54 4.16 7.69
C ALA A 10 17.51 4.51 8.77
N ALA A 11 16.71 5.55 8.58
CA ALA A 11 15.65 5.89 9.53
C ALA A 11 14.61 4.76 9.67
N ILE A 12 14.27 4.06 8.59
CA ILE A 12 13.26 2.99 8.59
C ILE A 12 13.73 1.77 9.40
N TYR A 13 14.92 1.21 9.13
CA TYR A 13 15.36 0.01 9.87
C TYR A 13 15.83 0.33 11.31
N ARG A 14 16.15 1.60 11.61
CA ARG A 14 16.41 2.05 12.98
C ARG A 14 15.12 2.22 13.79
N LYS A 15 13.97 2.32 13.13
CA LYS A 15 12.65 2.38 13.79
C LYS A 15 12.41 1.03 14.49
N GLY A 16 12.57 1.01 15.81
CA GLY A 16 12.46 -0.20 16.65
C GLY A 16 13.77 -0.63 17.32
N LEU A 17 14.91 -0.04 16.95
CA LEU A 17 16.16 -0.24 17.69
C LEU A 17 16.17 0.56 19.00
N LYS A 18 16.79 -0.02 20.03
CA LYS A 18 17.02 0.68 21.31
C LYS A 18 18.01 1.84 21.12
N LYS A 19 17.88 2.89 21.93
CA LYS A 19 18.83 4.00 21.96
C LYS A 19 20.21 3.45 22.34
N GLY A 20 21.23 3.71 21.51
CA GLY A 20 22.59 3.20 21.73
C GLY A 20 22.90 1.83 21.10
N ALA A 21 22.04 1.32 20.19
CA ALA A 21 22.31 0.07 19.48
C ALA A 21 23.72 0.05 18.86
N SER A 22 24.38 -1.10 18.98
CA SER A 22 25.70 -1.38 18.40
C SER A 22 25.65 -1.34 16.87
N ASP A 23 26.82 -1.21 16.25
CA ASP A 23 26.91 -1.23 14.79
C ASP A 23 26.57 -2.60 14.20
N ALA A 24 26.80 -3.69 14.94
CA ALA A 24 26.36 -5.03 14.56
C ALA A 24 24.83 -5.11 14.50
N GLU A 25 24.12 -4.61 15.52
CA GLU A 25 22.66 -4.58 15.55
C GLU A 25 22.07 -3.73 14.41
N LYS A 26 22.69 -2.59 14.11
CA LYS A 26 22.26 -1.73 12.98
C LYS A 26 22.42 -2.46 11.64
N ARG A 27 23.57 -3.12 11.42
CA ARG A 27 23.84 -3.89 10.19
C ARG A 27 22.87 -5.05 10.04
N GLU A 28 22.57 -5.75 11.11
CA GLU A 28 21.60 -6.85 11.10
C GLU A 28 20.18 -6.35 10.80
N ALA A 29 19.74 -5.26 11.45
CA ALA A 29 18.44 -4.65 11.17
C ALA A 29 18.32 -4.21 9.70
N GLU A 30 19.39 -3.63 9.15
CA GLU A 30 19.44 -3.27 7.74
C GLU A 30 19.34 -4.50 6.82
N ARG A 31 20.07 -5.59 7.13
CA ARG A 31 19.99 -6.86 6.38
C ARG A 31 18.57 -7.42 6.40
N ARG A 32 17.96 -7.54 7.58
CA ARG A 32 16.58 -8.01 7.74
C ARG A 32 15.58 -7.14 6.98
N TYR A 33 15.76 -5.82 7.01
CA TYR A 33 14.93 -4.92 6.24
C TYR A 33 15.06 -5.17 4.73
N LYS A 34 16.30 -5.27 4.21
CA LYS A 34 16.56 -5.58 2.79
C LYS A 34 15.96 -6.93 2.39
N GLU A 35 16.14 -7.96 3.21
CA GLU A 35 15.56 -9.28 2.99
C GLU A 35 14.04 -9.23 2.92
N ARG A 36 13.37 -8.59 3.89
CA ARG A 36 11.91 -8.41 3.87
C ARG A 36 11.44 -7.64 2.64
N GLN A 37 12.15 -6.60 2.21
CA GLN A 37 11.81 -5.88 0.99
C GLN A 37 11.96 -6.75 -0.26
N MET A 38 13.01 -7.57 -0.34
CA MET A 38 13.21 -8.51 -1.44
C MET A 38 12.16 -9.62 -1.47
N GLU A 39 11.83 -10.19 -0.31
CA GLU A 39 10.79 -11.20 -0.16
C GLU A 39 9.44 -10.67 -0.62
N ARG A 40 9.04 -9.48 -0.15
CA ARG A 40 7.81 -8.82 -0.63
C ARG A 40 7.85 -8.59 -2.14
N GLN A 41 8.96 -8.10 -2.68
CA GLN A 41 9.08 -7.89 -4.12
C GLN A 41 8.92 -9.21 -4.91
N ARG A 42 9.48 -10.31 -4.42
CA ARG A 42 9.29 -11.64 -5.02
C ARG A 42 7.84 -12.10 -4.93
N ALA A 43 7.19 -11.92 -3.78
CA ALA A 43 5.78 -12.26 -3.60
C ALA A 43 4.86 -11.45 -4.53
N LEU A 44 5.12 -10.14 -4.70
CA LEU A 44 4.40 -9.30 -5.64
C LEU A 44 4.56 -9.77 -7.09
N LEU A 45 5.76 -10.21 -7.49
CA LEU A 45 5.98 -10.80 -8.81
C LEU A 45 5.24 -12.13 -8.97
N ALA A 46 5.20 -12.95 -7.91
CA ALA A 46 4.47 -14.20 -7.93
C ALA A 46 2.94 -14.01 -8.02
N LEU A 47 2.39 -12.91 -7.48
CA LEU A 47 0.96 -12.59 -7.61
C LEU A 47 0.50 -12.49 -9.07
N GLU A 48 1.33 -11.94 -9.96
CA GLU A 48 0.97 -11.79 -11.38
C GLU A 48 0.71 -13.14 -12.07
N SER A 49 1.35 -14.21 -11.58
CA SER A 49 1.13 -15.58 -12.06
C SER A 49 0.04 -16.33 -11.29
N ASN A 50 -0.50 -15.77 -10.21
CA ASN A 50 -1.53 -16.42 -9.41
C ASN A 50 -2.93 -16.11 -10.02
N PRO A 51 -3.70 -17.13 -10.44
CA PRO A 51 -5.00 -16.92 -11.08
C PRO A 51 -6.02 -16.23 -10.15
N VAL A 52 -5.95 -16.45 -8.83
CA VAL A 52 -6.84 -15.80 -7.84
C VAL A 52 -6.63 -14.30 -7.79
N TYR A 53 -5.40 -13.82 -8.04
CA TYR A 53 -5.11 -12.40 -8.05
C TYR A 53 -5.82 -11.67 -9.19
N ALA A 54 -5.85 -12.28 -10.38
CA ALA A 54 -6.35 -11.65 -11.61
C ALA A 54 -7.83 -11.93 -11.90
N ARG A 55 -8.33 -13.12 -11.57
CA ARG A 55 -9.70 -13.52 -11.91
C ARG A 55 -10.75 -12.67 -11.19
N LYS A 56 -11.93 -12.60 -11.80
CA LYS A 56 -13.12 -12.10 -11.14
C LYS A 56 -13.56 -13.09 -10.04
N LEU A 57 -13.91 -12.56 -8.87
CA LEU A 57 -14.48 -13.31 -7.77
C LEU A 57 -16.01 -13.17 -7.81
N ASP A 58 -16.71 -14.29 -7.61
CA ASP A 58 -18.16 -14.29 -7.48
C ASP A 58 -18.59 -13.80 -6.09
N ASP A 59 -17.88 -14.23 -5.05
CA ASP A 59 -18.02 -13.68 -3.70
C ASP A 59 -17.00 -12.53 -3.48
N LEU A 60 -17.52 -11.36 -3.13
CA LEU A 60 -16.73 -10.15 -2.88
C LEU A 60 -16.25 -10.04 -1.42
N ALA A 61 -16.66 -10.95 -0.53
CA ALA A 61 -16.25 -10.94 0.88
C ALA A 61 -14.73 -10.93 1.08
N PRO A 62 -13.89 -11.69 0.32
CA PRO A 62 -12.43 -11.61 0.43
C PRO A 62 -11.88 -10.21 0.11
N LEU A 63 -12.44 -9.53 -0.90
CA LEU A 63 -12.05 -8.16 -1.27
C LEU A 63 -12.42 -7.15 -0.18
N LEU A 64 -13.63 -7.27 0.37
CA LEU A 64 -14.10 -6.41 1.46
C LEU A 64 -13.28 -6.63 2.74
N ALA A 65 -12.88 -7.87 3.05
CA ALA A 65 -12.02 -8.19 4.16
C ALA A 65 -10.61 -7.61 3.98
N CYS A 66 -10.01 -7.78 2.79
CA CYS A 66 -8.73 -7.18 2.44
C CYS A 66 -8.78 -5.65 2.53
N TRP A 67 -9.78 -5.01 1.91
CA TRP A 67 -10.01 -3.57 1.99
C TRP A 67 -10.16 -3.10 3.45
N LYS A 68 -10.89 -3.85 4.30
CA LYS A 68 -11.10 -3.49 5.71
C LYS A 68 -9.79 -3.51 6.47
N ARG A 69 -8.94 -4.53 6.25
CA ARG A 69 -7.59 -4.61 6.84
C ARG A 69 -6.75 -3.40 6.42
N ILE A 70 -6.72 -3.07 5.12
CA ILE A 70 -6.00 -1.91 4.59
C ILE A 70 -6.52 -0.59 5.20
N SER A 71 -7.84 -0.38 5.23
CA SER A 71 -8.48 0.85 5.72
C SER A 71 -8.31 1.08 7.24
N ASN A 72 -8.07 0.00 7.99
CA ASN A 72 -7.84 0.07 9.44
C ASN A 72 -6.38 0.35 9.81
N HIS A 73 -5.45 0.26 8.85
CA HIS A 73 -4.06 0.63 9.10
C HIS A 73 -3.93 2.12 9.45
N ARG A 74 -3.00 2.47 10.35
CA ARG A 74 -2.82 3.85 10.82
C ARG A 74 -2.54 4.84 9.68
N SER A 75 -1.72 4.44 8.70
CA SER A 75 -1.35 5.29 7.57
C SER A 75 -2.50 5.50 6.57
N ALA A 76 -3.59 4.73 6.69
CA ALA A 76 -4.77 4.88 5.86
C ALA A 76 -5.60 6.13 6.22
N ALA A 77 -5.38 6.74 7.40
CA ALA A 77 -6.23 7.79 7.94
C ALA A 77 -6.44 8.97 6.97
N VAL A 78 -5.38 9.42 6.31
CA VAL A 78 -5.40 10.53 5.35
C VAL A 78 -6.04 10.17 4.00
N PHE A 79 -6.30 8.89 3.75
CA PHE A 79 -6.86 8.38 2.49
C PHE A 79 -8.30 7.88 2.62
N ARG A 80 -8.94 8.06 3.80
CA ARG A 80 -10.28 7.51 4.07
C ARG A 80 -11.40 8.21 3.33
N LYS A 81 -11.24 9.50 3.04
CA LYS A 81 -12.25 10.35 2.41
C LYS A 81 -11.61 11.13 1.25
N ALA A 82 -12.45 11.59 0.34
CA ALA A 82 -12.04 12.45 -0.76
C ALA A 82 -11.25 13.67 -0.25
N VAL A 83 -10.23 14.07 -1.01
CA VAL A 83 -9.41 15.25 -0.71
C VAL A 83 -10.29 16.50 -0.79
N ASN A 84 -10.26 17.33 0.26
CA ASN A 84 -10.99 18.59 0.31
C ASN A 84 -10.27 19.63 -0.56
N PRO A 85 -10.90 20.19 -1.62
CA PRO A 85 -10.27 21.19 -2.48
C PRO A 85 -9.83 22.46 -1.75
N ARG A 86 -10.46 22.78 -0.61
CA ARG A 86 -10.07 23.93 0.23
C ARG A 86 -8.75 23.70 0.97
N GLU A 87 -8.43 22.45 1.28
CA GLU A 87 -7.19 22.04 1.98
C GLU A 87 -6.07 21.67 1.00
N ALA A 88 -6.40 21.47 -0.28
CA ALA A 88 -5.46 21.11 -1.32
C ALA A 88 -5.62 22.02 -2.56
N PRO A 89 -5.01 23.23 -2.54
CA PRO A 89 -5.09 24.18 -3.65
C PRO A 89 -4.60 23.58 -4.99
N GLY A 90 -5.42 23.71 -6.03
CA GLY A 90 -5.10 23.21 -7.37
C GLY A 90 -5.09 21.68 -7.50
N TYR A 91 -5.60 20.94 -6.51
CA TYR A 91 -5.60 19.47 -6.53
C TYR A 91 -6.34 18.90 -7.76
N THR A 92 -7.53 19.41 -8.06
CA THR A 92 -8.36 18.94 -9.17
C THR A 92 -7.77 19.24 -10.55
N GLU A 93 -6.89 20.24 -10.65
CA GLU A 93 -6.15 20.56 -11.89
C GLU A 93 -4.96 19.62 -12.10
N ARG A 94 -4.30 19.21 -11.01
CA ARG A 94 -3.11 18.35 -11.06
C ARG A 94 -3.44 16.87 -11.07
N ILE A 95 -4.53 16.47 -10.43
CA ILE A 95 -4.94 15.08 -10.23
C ILE A 95 -6.21 14.78 -11.03
N LEU A 96 -6.04 14.07 -12.14
CA LEU A 96 -7.12 13.77 -13.10
C LEU A 96 -8.11 12.71 -12.58
N PHE A 97 -7.64 11.80 -11.72
CA PHE A 97 -8.45 10.70 -11.21
C PHE A 97 -8.42 10.65 -9.68
N PRO A 98 -9.09 11.60 -8.98
CA PRO A 98 -9.20 11.56 -7.54
C PRO A 98 -9.84 10.26 -7.05
N ILE A 99 -9.34 9.72 -5.94
CA ILE A 99 -9.84 8.48 -5.34
C ILE A 99 -9.55 8.45 -3.85
N ASP A 100 -10.41 7.77 -3.09
CA ASP A 100 -10.28 7.54 -1.65
C ASP A 100 -10.81 6.15 -1.25
N LEU A 101 -10.51 5.69 -0.04
CA LEU A 101 -10.90 4.36 0.43
C LEU A 101 -12.42 4.17 0.53
N ALA A 102 -13.18 5.20 0.89
CA ALA A 102 -14.64 5.09 0.94
C ALA A 102 -15.23 4.89 -0.46
N SER A 103 -14.70 5.60 -1.46
CA SER A 103 -15.07 5.39 -2.87
C SER A 103 -14.74 3.97 -3.35
N ILE A 104 -13.56 3.43 -2.98
CA ILE A 104 -13.17 2.06 -3.33
C ILE A 104 -14.14 1.05 -2.73
N ARG A 105 -14.50 1.19 -1.44
CA ARG A 105 -15.48 0.31 -0.78
C ARG A 105 -16.81 0.29 -1.53
N LYS A 106 -17.32 1.46 -1.91
CA LYS A 106 -18.56 1.57 -2.70
C LYS A 106 -18.44 0.84 -4.04
N THR A 107 -17.31 0.96 -4.72
CA THR A 107 -17.08 0.27 -6.01
C THR A 107 -16.92 -1.24 -5.86
N ILE A 108 -16.40 -1.75 -4.73
CA ILE A 108 -16.43 -3.18 -4.42
C ILE A 108 -17.88 -3.62 -4.21
N SER A 109 -18.63 -2.94 -3.35
CA SER A 109 -20.05 -3.30 -3.09
C SER A 109 -20.94 -3.25 -4.32
N ALA A 110 -20.62 -2.40 -5.31
CA ALA A 110 -21.31 -2.33 -6.60
C ALA A 110 -20.81 -3.37 -7.63
N GLY A 111 -19.82 -4.20 -7.30
CA GLY A 111 -19.26 -5.21 -8.20
C GLY A 111 -18.35 -4.66 -9.31
N HIS A 112 -17.97 -3.38 -9.27
CA HIS A 112 -17.03 -2.79 -10.24
C HIS A 112 -15.56 -3.07 -9.91
N VAL A 113 -15.27 -3.35 -8.63
CA VAL A 113 -14.00 -3.91 -8.18
C VAL A 113 -14.27 -5.32 -7.72
N ASP A 114 -14.00 -6.27 -8.60
CA ASP A 114 -14.39 -7.68 -8.48
C ASP A 114 -13.18 -8.64 -8.51
N SER A 115 -11.95 -8.11 -8.43
CA SER A 115 -10.73 -8.91 -8.34
C SER A 115 -9.67 -8.22 -7.47
N PHE A 116 -8.72 -8.99 -6.95
CA PHE A 116 -7.63 -8.46 -6.12
C PHE A 116 -6.76 -7.49 -6.92
N VAL A 117 -6.44 -7.78 -8.19
CA VAL A 117 -5.68 -6.87 -9.05
C VAL A 117 -6.39 -5.52 -9.23
N ARG A 118 -7.72 -5.51 -9.36
CA ARG A 118 -8.48 -4.24 -9.44
C ARG A 118 -8.41 -3.47 -8.13
N LEU A 119 -8.63 -4.13 -6.99
CA LEU A 119 -8.50 -3.51 -5.67
C LEU A 119 -7.09 -2.93 -5.47
N HIS A 120 -6.06 -3.73 -5.75
CA HIS A 120 -4.68 -3.37 -5.59
C HIS A 120 -4.30 -2.14 -6.43
N ARG A 121 -4.70 -2.11 -7.72
CA ARG A 121 -4.49 -0.95 -8.60
C ARG A 121 -5.20 0.32 -8.11
N ARG A 122 -6.42 0.20 -7.55
CA ARG A 122 -7.15 1.35 -6.97
C ARG A 122 -6.42 1.91 -5.75
N ILE A 123 -5.85 1.05 -4.90
CA ILE A 123 -5.01 1.48 -3.77
C ILE A 123 -3.73 2.15 -4.29
N GLY A 124 -3.06 1.56 -5.28
CA GLY A 124 -1.89 2.16 -5.92
C GLY A 124 -2.18 3.54 -6.50
N LEU A 125 -3.38 3.79 -7.04
CA LEU A 125 -3.78 5.10 -7.54
C LEU A 125 -3.88 6.15 -6.41
N ILE A 126 -4.36 5.79 -5.21
CA ILE A 126 -4.34 6.68 -4.04
C ILE A 126 -2.90 7.11 -3.75
N CYS A 127 -1.97 6.15 -3.68
CA CYS A 127 -0.56 6.41 -3.39
C CYS A 127 0.09 7.25 -4.48
N HIS A 128 -0.18 6.95 -5.75
CA HIS A 128 0.30 7.71 -6.90
C HIS A 128 -0.17 9.16 -6.84
N ASN A 129 -1.47 9.40 -6.64
CA ASN A 129 -2.02 10.76 -6.55
C ASN A 129 -1.41 11.54 -5.39
N CYS A 130 -1.24 10.89 -4.23
CA CYS A 130 -0.61 11.50 -3.08
C CYS A 130 0.82 11.95 -3.38
N VAL A 131 1.63 11.09 -3.98
CA VAL A 131 3.02 11.39 -4.35
C VAL A 131 3.09 12.43 -5.48
N LYS A 132 2.18 12.37 -6.46
CA LYS A 132 2.12 13.32 -7.57
C LYS A 132 1.81 14.73 -7.08
N TYR A 133 0.89 14.87 -6.14
CA TYR A 133 0.49 16.17 -5.61
C TYR A 133 1.48 16.72 -4.58
N ASN A 134 1.86 15.90 -3.59
CA ASN A 134 2.65 16.35 -2.44
C ASN A 134 4.17 16.18 -2.64
N GLY A 135 4.59 15.41 -3.63
CA GLY A 135 5.98 14.99 -3.77
C GLY A 135 6.33 13.79 -2.88
N ARG A 136 7.22 12.93 -3.38
CA ARG A 136 7.62 11.66 -2.76
C ARG A 136 8.29 11.80 -1.40
N GLU A 137 8.88 12.95 -1.13
CA GLU A 137 9.68 13.22 0.07
C GLU A 137 8.94 14.06 1.10
N SER A 138 7.73 14.51 0.79
CA SER A 138 6.85 15.14 1.77
C SER A 138 6.39 14.13 2.83
N ASP A 139 5.90 14.63 3.95
CA ASP A 139 5.28 13.80 5.00
C ASP A 139 4.17 12.92 4.43
N TYR A 140 3.33 13.46 3.55
CA TYR A 140 2.29 12.71 2.85
C TYR A 140 2.87 11.63 1.91
N GLY A 141 3.98 11.92 1.23
CA GLY A 141 4.69 10.95 0.40
C GLY A 141 5.29 9.79 1.21
N LEU A 142 5.80 10.06 2.41
CA LEU A 142 6.26 9.04 3.35
C LEU A 142 5.09 8.19 3.89
N VAL A 143 3.97 8.83 4.24
CA VAL A 143 2.73 8.13 4.66
C VAL A 143 2.19 7.24 3.54
N ALA A 144 2.17 7.73 2.29
CA ALA A 144 1.75 6.95 1.12
C ALA A 144 2.61 5.70 0.92
N ARG A 145 3.92 5.80 1.12
CA ARG A 145 4.82 4.63 1.03
C ARG A 145 4.57 3.60 2.11
N GLU A 146 4.39 4.06 3.35
CA GLU A 146 4.05 3.16 4.46
C GLU A 146 2.71 2.46 4.20
N PHE A 147 1.75 3.21 3.68
CA PHE A 147 0.44 2.70 3.30
C PHE A 147 0.50 1.68 2.15
N GLU A 148 1.21 1.99 1.06
CA GLU A 148 1.42 1.09 -0.08
C GLU A 148 2.08 -0.21 0.35
N SER A 149 3.18 -0.12 1.12
CA SER A 149 3.87 -1.31 1.66
C SER A 149 2.95 -2.20 2.50
N TYR A 150 2.02 -1.63 3.27
CA TYR A 150 1.08 -2.41 4.06
C TYR A 150 -0.02 -3.01 3.20
N ALA A 151 -0.48 -2.28 2.19
CA ALA A 151 -1.46 -2.76 1.24
C ALA A 151 -0.94 -3.95 0.42
N ASP A 152 0.31 -3.88 -0.04
CA ASP A 152 1.01 -4.99 -0.70
C ASP A 152 0.94 -6.26 0.15
N ASP A 153 1.40 -6.17 1.41
CA ASP A 153 1.40 -7.30 2.36
C ASP A 153 -0.03 -7.83 2.58
N ALA A 154 -1.02 -6.95 2.74
CA ALA A 154 -2.42 -7.33 2.94
C ALA A 154 -3.05 -8.02 1.71
N VAL A 155 -2.64 -7.63 0.50
CA VAL A 155 -3.09 -8.26 -0.76
C VAL A 155 -2.42 -9.62 -0.93
N ILE A 156 -1.11 -9.72 -0.72
CA ILE A 156 -0.37 -10.99 -0.75
C ILE A 156 -1.03 -12.00 0.20
N ASP A 157 -1.23 -11.60 1.46
CA ASP A 157 -1.88 -12.44 2.46
C ASP A 157 -3.30 -12.87 2.04
N ALA A 158 -4.08 -11.94 1.48
CA ALA A 158 -5.47 -12.22 1.13
C ALA A 158 -5.61 -13.15 -0.07
N VAL A 159 -4.77 -12.96 -1.10
CA VAL A 159 -4.69 -13.86 -2.25
C VAL A 159 -4.26 -15.25 -1.80
N GLY A 160 -3.21 -15.36 -0.98
CA GLY A 160 -2.72 -16.65 -0.47
C GLY A 160 -3.81 -17.43 0.27
N ARG A 161 -4.54 -16.78 1.19
CA ARG A 161 -5.66 -17.43 1.91
C ARG A 161 -6.75 -17.96 1.00
N VAL A 162 -7.05 -17.26 -0.10
CA VAL A 162 -8.07 -17.71 -1.05
C VAL A 162 -7.51 -18.84 -1.94
N THR A 163 -6.26 -18.74 -2.36
CA THR A 163 -5.57 -19.82 -3.10
C THR A 163 -5.52 -21.12 -2.29
N ASP A 164 -5.23 -21.05 -0.99
CA ASP A 164 -5.11 -22.24 -0.14
C ASP A 164 -6.47 -22.87 0.25
N ALA A 165 -7.57 -22.14 0.03
CA ALA A 165 -8.92 -22.59 0.33
C ALA A 165 -9.62 -23.26 -0.86
N GLU A 166 -9.01 -23.22 -2.05
CA GLU A 166 -9.46 -23.90 -3.27
C GLU A 166 -8.71 -25.22 -3.50
#